data_AF-A0A662W4R5-F1
#
_entry.id   AF-A0A662W4R5-F1
#
_cell.length_a   1.000
_cell.length_b   1.000
_cell.length_c   1.000
_cell.angle_alpha   90.00
_cell.angle_beta   90.00
_cell.angle_gamma   90.00
#
_symmetry.space_group_name_H-M   'P 1'
#
loop_
_entity.id
_entity.type
_entity.pdbx_description
1 polymer ?
#
loop_
_entity_poly.entity_id
_entity_poly.type
_entity_poly.pdbx_seq_one_letter_code
_entity_poly.pdbx_strand_id
1 'polypeptide(L)' 'MPKCPVCGEELLEVGYPKDFLQEYRCPNGCRFEAPLSWKIQNAFGVFIIILAIIALAIILTAMIPLKMITKKRCLV' A
#
# COMPACT_ATOMS: atom_id res chain seq x y z
N MET A 1 -10.68 3.81 -11.20
CA MET A 1 -11.35 4.39 -10.02
C MET A 1 -12.63 3.61 -9.74
N PRO A 2 -13.02 3.42 -8.47
CA PRO A 2 -14.27 2.74 -8.14
C PRO A 2 -15.49 3.53 -8.65
N LYS A 3 -16.55 2.82 -9.03
CA LYS A 3 -17.82 3.42 -9.49
C LYS A 3 -18.84 3.48 -8.35
N CYS A 4 -19.72 4.48 -8.39
CA CYS A 4 -20.81 4.61 -7.45
C CYS A 4 -21.80 3.45 -7.63
N PRO A 5 -22.13 2.68 -6.58
CA PRO A 5 -23.05 1.56 -6.70
C PRO A 5 -24.51 2.00 -6.93
N VAL A 6 -24.82 3.29 -6.77
CA VAL A 6 -26.17 3.85 -6.93
C VAL A 6 -26.40 4.39 -8.34
N CYS A 7 -25.53 5.29 -8.81
CA CYS A 7 -25.70 5.97 -10.10
C CYS A 7 -24.71 5.52 -11.19
N GLY A 8 -23.74 4.67 -10.87
CA GLY A 8 -22.75 4.16 -11.82
C GLY A 8 -21.62 5.14 -12.19
N GLU A 9 -21.70 6.39 -11.74
CA GLU A 9 -20.69 7.43 -12.00
C GLU A 9 -19.35 7.12 -11.34
N GLU A 10 -18.25 7.61 -11.92
CA GLU A 10 -16.94 7.47 -11.30
C GLU A 10 -16.86 8.25 -9.99
N LEU A 11 -16.28 7.61 -8.96
CA LEU A 11 -16.14 8.24 -7.65
C LEU A 11 -14.91 9.13 -7.59
N LEU A 12 -15.09 10.27 -6.94
CA LEU A 12 -14.04 11.22 -6.65
C LEU A 12 -13.32 10.81 -5.36
N GLU A 13 -12.01 10.75 -5.41
CA GLU A 13 -11.15 10.59 -4.24
C GLU A 13 -11.17 11.89 -3.43
N VAL A 14 -11.41 11.79 -2.12
CA VAL A 14 -11.57 12.95 -1.25
C VAL A 14 -10.49 12.92 -0.18
N GLY A 15 -9.33 13.48 -0.52
CA GLY A 15 -8.23 13.67 0.42
C GLY A 15 -7.36 12.42 0.66
N TYR A 16 -6.62 12.47 1.77
CA TYR A 16 -5.70 11.40 2.17
C TYR A 16 -6.46 10.28 2.89
N PRO A 17 -6.04 9.01 2.68
CA PRO A 17 -6.67 7.88 3.33
C PRO A 17 -6.57 8.02 4.85
N LYS A 18 -7.73 7.98 5.52
CA LYS A 18 -7.82 7.99 6.98
C LYS A 18 -8.07 6.56 7.44
N ASP A 19 -7.36 6.12 8.49
CA ASP A 19 -7.49 4.76 9.02
C ASP A 19 -7.29 3.66 7.95
N PHE A 20 -6.33 3.89 7.03
CA PHE A 20 -6.03 3.02 5.88
C PHE A 20 -7.17 2.87 4.86
N LEU A 21 -8.19 3.73 4.91
CA LEU A 21 -9.31 3.73 3.98
C LEU A 21 -9.30 5.01 3.16
N GLN A 22 -9.21 4.86 1.83
CA GLN A 22 -9.42 5.97 0.91
C GLN A 22 -10.89 6.40 0.95
N GLU A 23 -11.15 7.67 1.25
CA GLU A 23 -12.50 8.23 1.19
C GLU A 23 -12.89 8.56 -0.25
N TYR A 24 -14.09 8.12 -0.64
CA TYR A 24 -14.65 8.35 -1.97
C TYR A 24 -16.02 9.03 -1.85
N ARG A 25 -16.28 10.05 -2.68
CA ARG A 25 -17.61 10.68 -2.81
C ARG A 25 -18.12 10.58 -4.24
N CYS A 26 -19.43 10.41 -4.34
CA CYS A 26 -20.11 10.49 -5.63
C CYS A 26 -20.28 11.97 -6.03
N PRO A 27 -19.93 12.36 -7.27
CA PRO A 27 -20.13 13.73 -7.75
C PRO A 27 -21.60 14.15 -7.75
N ASN A 28 -22.52 13.19 -7.94
CA ASN A 28 -23.96 13.42 -7.89
C ASN A 28 -24.53 13.49 -6.47
N GLY A 29 -23.69 13.43 -5.43
CA GLY A 29 -24.11 13.53 -4.03
C GLY A 29 -24.83 12.28 -3.50
N CYS A 30 -24.76 11.15 -4.21
CA CYS A 30 -25.35 9.89 -3.73
C CYS A 30 -24.71 9.45 -2.42
N ARG A 31 -25.53 9.09 -1.44
CA ARG A 31 -25.07 8.41 -0.21
C ARG A 31 -25.00 6.91 -0.48
N PHE A 32 -23.84 6.32 -0.24
CA PHE A 32 -23.63 4.89 -0.33
C PHE A 32 -22.65 4.47 0.76
N GLU A 33 -22.78 3.23 1.21
CA GLU A 33 -21.77 2.62 2.07
C GLU A 33 -20.68 2.00 1.19
N ALA A 34 -19.43 2.27 1.51
CA ALA A 34 -18.32 1.66 0.80
C ALA A 34 -18.39 0.13 0.96
N PRO A 35 -18.39 -0.64 -0.14
CA PRO A 35 -18.51 -2.08 -0.07
C PRO A 35 -17.32 -2.69 0.69
N LEU A 36 -17.57 -3.81 1.37
CA LEU A 36 -16.57 -4.52 2.17
C LEU A 36 -15.29 -4.85 1.37
N SER A 37 -15.45 -5.11 0.07
CA SER A 37 -14.36 -5.39 -0.86
C SER A 37 -13.31 -4.28 -0.93
N TRP A 38 -13.70 -3.01 -0.79
CA TRP A 38 -12.73 -1.90 -0.81
C TRP A 38 -11.93 -1.83 0.49
N LYS A 39 -12.57 -2.16 1.62
CA LYS A 39 -11.84 -2.29 2.90
C LYS A 39 -10.80 -3.40 2.81
N ILE A 40 -11.16 -4.54 2.21
CA ILE A 40 -10.27 -5.68 2.03
C ILE A 40 -9.11 -5.34 1.09
N GLN A 41 -9.38 -4.67 -0.04
CA GLN A 41 -8.34 -4.27 -1.00
C GLN A 41 -7.32 -3.31 -0.37
N ASN A 42 -7.80 -2.32 0.39
CA ASN A 42 -6.91 -1.40 1.07
C ASN A 42 -6.06 -2.10 2.15
N ALA A 43 -6.66 -3.00 2.93
CA ALA A 43 -5.92 -3.79 3.92
C ALA A 43 -4.85 -4.70 3.28
N PHE A 44 -5.17 -5.33 2.14
CA PHE A 44 -4.21 -6.11 1.37
C PHE A 44 -3.05 -5.26 0.83
N GLY A 45 -3.36 -4.05 0.33
CA GLY A 45 -2.34 -3.11 -0.13
C GLY A 45 -1.35 -2.76 0.98
N VAL A 46 -1.85 -2.43 2.17
CA VAL A 46 -1.01 -2.14 3.35
C VAL A 46 -0.17 -3.35 3.74
N PHE A 47 -0.76 -4.55 3.74
CA PHE A 47 -0.04 -5.78 4.04
C PHE A 47 1.13 -6.05 3.08
N ILE A 48 0.92 -5.86 1.77
CA ILE A 48 1.99 -6.01 0.77
C ILE A 48 3.10 -4.98 0.97
N ILE A 49 2.76 -3.73 1.30
CA ILE A 49 3.76 -2.69 1.58
C ILE A 49 4.62 -3.08 2.79
N ILE A 50 4.00 -3.58 3.86
CA ILE A 50 4.73 -4.05 5.05
C ILE A 50 5.68 -5.20 4.69
N LEU A 51 5.21 -6.19 3.93
CA LEU A 51 6.06 -7.29 3.46
C LEU A 51 7.23 -6.80 2.61
N ALA A 52 7.01 -5.83 1.72
CA ALA A 52 8.06 -5.24 0.91
C ALA A 52 9.12 -4.52 1.75
N ILE A 53 8.71 -3.78 2.80
CA ILE A 53 9.61 -3.12 3.74
C ILE A 53 10.45 -4.15 4.50
N ILE A 54 9.83 -5.23 4.99
CA ILE A 54 10.53 -6.31 5.69
C ILE A 54 11.54 -6.99 4.75
N ALA A 55 11.13 -7.32 3.53
CA ALA A 55 12.01 -7.93 2.53
C ALA A 55 13.21 -7.02 2.22
N LEU A 56 12.97 -5.71 2.05
CA LEU A 56 14.03 -4.73 1.84
C LEU A 56 14.99 -4.65 3.02
N ALA A 57 14.49 -4.68 4.26
CA ALA A 57 15.32 -4.68 5.46
C ALA A 57 16.21 -5.94 5.54
N ILE A 58 15.67 -7.11 5.18
CA ILE A 58 16.44 -8.36 5.12
C ILE A 58 17.53 -8.27 4.06
N ILE A 59 17.22 -7.76 2.86
CA ILE A 59 18.22 -7.58 1.80
C ILE A 59 19.32 -6.63 2.25
N LEU A 60 18.97 -5.47 2.81
CA LEU A 60 19.93 -4.50 3.30
C LEU A 60 20.83 -5.08 4.39
N THR A 61 20.26 -5.82 5.35
CA THR A 61 21.04 -6.45 6.43
C THR A 61 21.90 -7.61 5.94
N ALA A 62 21.45 -8.40 4.95
CA ALA A 62 22.24 -9.47 4.32
C ALA A 62 23.41 -8.95 3.47
N MET A 63 23.33 -7.72 2.95
CA MET A 63 24.44 -7.08 2.22
C MET A 63 25.56 -6.57 3.13
N ILE A 64 25.29 -6.36 4.43
CA ILE A 64 26.28 -5.93 5.43
C ILE A 64 27.42 -6.96 5.62
N PRO A 65 27.15 -8.26 5.89
CA PRO A 65 28.21 -9.25 6.06
C PRO A 65 28.98 -9.50 4.76
N LEU A 66 28.34 -9.43 3.58
CA LEU A 66 29.01 -9.58 2.28
C LEU A 66 30.09 -8.52 2.07
N LYS A 67 29.78 -7.24 2.36
CA LYS A 67 30.76 -6.15 2.27
C LYS A 67 31.96 -6.34 3.21
N MET A 68 31.73 -6.90 4.41
CA MET A 68 32.82 -7.17 5.35
C MET A 68 33.69 -8.37 4.92
N ILE A 69 33.10 -9.42 4.35
CA ILE A 69 33.84 -10.59 3.85
C ILE A 69 34.67 -10.23 2.62
N THR A 70 34.16 -9.42 1.68
CA THR A 70 34.94 -8.96 0.53
C THR A 70 36.08 -8.03 0.92
N LYS A 71 35.91 -7.18 1.95
CA LYS A 71 36.98 -6.28 2.40
C LYS A 71 38.12 -7.03 3.10
N LYS A 72 37.82 -8.14 3.78
CA LYS A 72 38.82 -9.00 4.44
C LYS A 72 39.62 -9.88 3.46
N ARG A 73 39.18 -10.08 2.22
CA ARG A 73 39.91 -10.89 1.21
C ARG A 73 40.91 -10.12 0.35
N CYS A 74 41.02 -8.79 0.48
CA CYS A 74 41.98 -7.97 -0.28
C CYS A 74 43.12 -7.39 0.56
N LEU A 75 43.21 -7.71 1.86
CA LEU A 75 44.31 -7.31 2.73
C LEU A 75 45.00 -8.58 3.26
N VAL A 76 46.09 -8.92 2.57
CA VAL A 76 47.15 -9.89 2.92
C VAL A 76 46.79 -11.36 2.72
#